data_AF-A0A565E9X9-F1
#
_entry.id   AF-A0A565E9X9-F1
#
_cell.length_a   1.000
_cell.length_b   1.000
_cell.length_c   1.000
_cell.angle_alpha   90.00
_cell.angle_beta   90.00
_cell.angle_gamma   90.00
#
_symmetry.space_group_name_H-M   'P 1'
#
loop_
_entity.id
_entity.type
_entity.pdbx_description
1 polymer ?
#
loop_
_entity_poly.entity_id
_entity_poly.type
_entity_poly.pdbx_seq_one_letter_code
_entity_poly.pdbx_strand_id
1 'polypeptide(L)'
;MLNGVESAYVTTDSGIDLVTYSPKTAESITIQIKANLKAKPGGGRRQLALHWWVPEDSPADLVALADLSTNRVWLLNMEEISEFAQQHSSGRYHIYMYIDPTVKPSKAKRRVFAYEFEEFLLENRLSTIYFE
;
A
#
# COMPACT_ATOMS: atom_id res chain seq x y z
N MET A 1 14.31 10.33 -13.21
CA MET A 1 13.64 9.42 -12.25
C MET A 1 13.90 9.96 -10.85
N LEU A 2 12.88 9.96 -9.98
CA LEU A 2 13.07 10.28 -8.56
C LEU A 2 13.85 9.13 -7.92
N ASN A 3 14.85 9.43 -7.09
CA ASN A 3 15.63 8.42 -6.33
C ASN A 3 16.42 7.38 -7.16
N GLY A 4 16.60 7.59 -8.47
CA GLY A 4 17.43 6.69 -9.29
C GLY A 4 16.87 5.28 -9.53
N VAL A 5 15.58 5.04 -9.24
CA VAL A 5 14.93 3.76 -9.52
C VAL A 5 14.45 3.73 -10.97
N GLU A 6 14.92 2.74 -11.73
CA GLU A 6 14.44 2.46 -13.08
C GLU A 6 13.09 1.75 -13.03
N SER A 7 12.14 2.23 -13.85
CA SER A 7 10.78 1.70 -13.87
C SER A 7 10.13 1.77 -15.25
N ALA A 8 9.19 0.84 -15.49
CA ALA A 8 8.39 0.77 -16.69
C ALA A 8 6.94 0.42 -16.35
N TYR A 9 5.99 1.10 -16.98
CA TYR A 9 4.56 0.76 -16.89
C TYR A 9 4.28 -0.53 -17.68
N VAL A 10 3.37 -1.36 -17.16
CA VAL A 10 2.94 -2.60 -17.80
C VAL A 10 1.46 -2.50 -18.16
N THR A 11 1.13 -2.74 -19.44
CA THR A 11 -0.24 -2.61 -19.98
C THR A 11 -1.07 -3.89 -19.87
N THR A 12 -0.64 -4.90 -19.10
CA THR A 12 -1.31 -6.21 -19.07
C THR A 12 -2.40 -6.25 -18.01
N ASP A 13 -3.53 -6.89 -18.34
CA ASP A 13 -4.66 -7.16 -17.42
C ASP A 13 -4.32 -8.24 -16.37
N SER A 14 -3.03 -8.38 -16.04
CA SER A 14 -2.52 -9.36 -15.07
C SER A 14 -2.52 -8.81 -13.64
N GLY A 15 -3.00 -7.58 -13.42
CA GLY A 15 -2.95 -6.95 -12.10
C GLY A 15 -1.56 -6.47 -11.68
N ILE A 16 -0.63 -6.30 -12.63
CA ILE A 16 0.67 -5.64 -12.45
C ILE A 16 0.60 -4.30 -13.18
N ASP A 17 0.87 -3.22 -12.47
CA ASP A 17 0.79 -1.85 -13.02
C ASP A 17 2.19 -1.30 -13.34
N LEU A 18 3.21 -1.68 -12.58
CA LEU A 18 4.57 -1.18 -12.72
C LEU A 18 5.58 -2.31 -12.53
N VAL A 19 6.69 -2.25 -13.26
CA VAL A 19 7.89 -3.05 -12.99
C VAL A 19 9.04 -2.11 -12.72
N THR A 20 9.82 -2.43 -11.70
CA THR A 20 11.02 -1.69 -11.29
C THR A 20 12.20 -2.64 -11.22
N TYR A 21 13.43 -2.14 -11.39
CA TYR A 21 14.63 -2.94 -11.14
C TYR A 21 15.22 -2.62 -9.76
N SER A 22 15.57 -3.65 -8.99
CA SER A 22 16.35 -3.50 -7.75
C SER A 22 17.82 -3.80 -8.00
N PRO A 23 18.71 -2.79 -7.90
CA PRO A 23 20.15 -3.03 -7.92
C PRO A 23 20.64 -3.92 -6.78
N LYS A 24 19.97 -3.85 -5.62
CA LYS A 24 20.33 -4.60 -4.41
C LYS A 24 20.23 -6.11 -4.59
N THR A 25 19.17 -6.58 -5.25
CA THR A 25 18.94 -8.01 -5.50
C THR A 25 19.27 -8.43 -6.94
N ALA A 26 19.54 -7.46 -7.82
CA ALA A 26 19.68 -7.65 -9.27
C ALA A 26 18.46 -8.29 -9.93
N GLU A 27 17.25 -8.00 -9.42
CA GLU A 27 16.00 -8.57 -9.88
C GLU A 27 14.97 -7.50 -10.27
N SER A 28 14.04 -7.88 -11.15
CA SER A 28 12.84 -7.10 -11.42
C SER A 28 11.80 -7.32 -10.33
N ILE A 29 11.21 -6.23 -9.85
CA ILE A 29 10.12 -6.22 -8.88
C ILE A 29 8.86 -5.74 -9.59
N THR A 30 7.81 -6.53 -9.53
CA THR A 30 6.48 -6.23 -10.04
C THR A 30 5.63 -5.56 -8.96
N ILE A 31 4.87 -4.53 -9.33
CA ILE A 31 4.10 -3.71 -8.40
C ILE A 31 2.67 -3.54 -8.90
N GLN A 32 1.70 -3.87 -8.05
CA GLN A 32 0.29 -3.51 -8.23
C GLN A 32 0.01 -2.19 -7.50
N ILE A 33 -0.69 -1.26 -8.15
CA ILE A 33 -1.01 0.05 -7.59
C ILE A 33 -2.50 0.11 -7.24
N LYS A 34 -2.82 0.49 -6.00
CA LYS A 34 -4.18 0.86 -5.57
C LYS A 34 -4.16 2.31 -5.09
N ALA A 35 -4.90 3.19 -5.76
CA ALA A 35 -4.88 4.62 -5.48
C ALA A 35 -6.19 5.14 -4.88
N ASN A 36 -6.06 6.03 -3.91
CA ASN A 36 -7.13 6.90 -3.43
C ASN A 36 -6.85 8.33 -3.88
N LEU A 37 -7.86 9.00 -4.43
CA LEU A 37 -7.76 10.42 -4.76
C LEU A 37 -7.66 11.29 -3.49
N LYS A 38 -8.38 10.90 -2.44
CA LYS A 38 -8.40 11.54 -1.11
C LYS A 38 -9.06 10.62 -0.10
N ALA A 39 -8.78 10.85 1.19
CA ALA A 39 -9.49 10.17 2.27
C ALA A 39 -11.00 10.44 2.21
N LYS A 40 -11.80 9.42 2.60
CA LYS A 40 -13.26 9.47 2.60
C LYS A 40 -13.80 9.13 3.98
N PRO A 41 -14.98 9.62 4.36
CA PRO A 41 -15.63 9.20 5.60
C PRO A 41 -15.87 7.68 5.61
N GLY A 42 -15.28 6.98 6.57
CA GLY A 42 -15.42 5.54 6.79
C GLY A 42 -16.60 5.22 7.71
N GLY A 43 -17.54 4.41 7.22
CA GLY A 43 -18.69 3.91 7.99
C GLY A 43 -19.60 5.00 8.57
N GLY A 44 -20.49 4.61 9.49
CA GLY A 44 -21.51 5.49 10.08
C GLY A 44 -20.98 6.61 11.00
N ARG A 45 -19.67 6.71 11.22
CA ARG A 45 -19.05 7.66 12.17
C ARG A 45 -18.36 8.86 11.53
N ARG A 46 -18.42 9.00 10.20
CA ARG A 46 -17.87 10.13 9.41
C ARG A 46 -16.35 10.38 9.54
N GLN A 47 -15.58 9.44 10.10
CA GLN A 47 -14.13 9.62 10.28
C GLN A 47 -13.39 9.43 8.97
N LEU A 48 -12.45 10.32 8.64
CA LEU A 48 -11.71 10.23 7.37
C LEU A 48 -10.72 9.07 7.39
N ALA A 49 -10.83 8.19 6.41
CA ALA A 49 -9.93 7.08 6.19
C ALA A 49 -9.52 6.98 4.73
N LEU A 50 -8.28 6.56 4.51
CA LEU A 50 -7.85 5.95 3.26
C LEU A 50 -8.19 4.46 3.33
N HIS A 51 -8.64 3.88 2.22
CA HIS A 51 -8.96 2.46 2.20
C HIS A 51 -8.79 1.85 0.82
N TRP A 52 -8.30 0.62 0.77
CA TRP A 52 -7.99 -0.07 -0.47
C TRP A 52 -8.43 -1.53 -0.40
N TRP A 53 -8.91 -2.03 -1.52
CA TRP A 53 -9.17 -3.45 -1.72
C TRP A 53 -8.08 -4.05 -2.60
N VAL A 54 -7.43 -5.10 -2.09
CA VAL A 54 -6.31 -5.79 -2.74
C VAL A 54 -6.72 -7.24 -2.97
N PRO A 55 -6.63 -7.78 -4.19
CA PRO A 55 -6.84 -9.21 -4.46
C PRO A 55 -5.87 -10.05 -3.63
N GLU A 56 -6.35 -11.14 -3.02
CA GLU A 56 -5.50 -12.05 -2.24
C GLU A 56 -4.50 -12.82 -3.10
N ASP A 57 -4.81 -12.96 -4.39
CA ASP A 57 -4.06 -13.65 -5.43
C ASP A 57 -3.32 -12.69 -6.36
N SER A 58 -3.03 -11.47 -5.90
CA SER A 58 -2.22 -10.51 -6.66
C SER A 58 -0.90 -11.16 -7.09
N PRO A 59 -0.57 -11.17 -8.40
CA PRO A 59 0.69 -11.76 -8.87
C PRO A 59 1.88 -10.80 -8.73
N ALA A 60 1.67 -9.60 -8.21
CA ALA A 60 2.72 -8.62 -7.99
C ALA A 60 3.52 -8.92 -6.71
N ASP A 61 4.84 -8.70 -6.76
CA ASP A 61 5.74 -8.84 -5.60
C ASP A 61 5.38 -7.83 -4.50
N LEU A 62 5.00 -6.60 -4.90
CA LEU A 62 4.60 -5.52 -4.01
C LEU A 62 3.25 -4.91 -4.40
N VAL A 63 2.60 -4.32 -3.41
CA VAL A 63 1.41 -3.50 -3.56
C VAL A 63 1.72 -2.07 -3.09
N ALA A 64 1.52 -1.11 -3.98
CA ALA A 64 1.61 0.32 -3.71
C ALA A 64 0.22 0.87 -3.36
N LEU A 65 0.03 1.20 -2.08
CA LEU A 65 -1.16 1.91 -1.62
C LEU A 65 -0.88 3.40 -1.72
N ALA A 66 -1.55 4.10 -2.64
CA ALA A 66 -1.29 5.51 -2.91
C ALA A 66 -2.42 6.41 -2.38
N ASP A 67 -2.03 7.49 -1.70
CA ASP A 67 -2.87 8.67 -1.45
C ASP A 67 -2.40 9.82 -2.33
N LEU A 68 -3.16 10.10 -3.38
CA LEU A 68 -2.86 11.14 -4.35
C LEU A 68 -3.09 12.55 -3.79
N SER A 69 -3.85 12.71 -2.70
CA SER A 69 -4.08 14.03 -2.10
C SER A 69 -2.86 14.55 -1.33
N THR A 70 -1.99 13.64 -0.86
CA THR A 70 -0.79 13.97 -0.09
C THR A 70 0.50 13.49 -0.77
N ASN A 71 0.40 12.87 -1.95
CA ASN A 71 1.51 12.23 -2.67
C ASN A 71 2.27 11.21 -1.81
N ARG A 72 1.55 10.48 -0.95
CA ARG A 72 2.12 9.42 -0.11
C ARG A 72 1.86 8.06 -0.74
N VAL A 73 2.85 7.19 -0.68
CA VAL A 73 2.77 5.81 -1.16
C VAL A 73 3.33 4.89 -0.09
N TRP A 74 2.56 3.88 0.29
CA TRP A 74 3.02 2.78 1.13
C TRP A 74 3.30 1.55 0.25
N LEU A 75 4.47 0.93 0.39
CA LEU A 75 4.89 -0.27 -0.32
C LEU A 75 4.91 -1.48 0.62
N LEU A 76 4.00 -2.42 0.39
CA LEU A 76 3.86 -3.64 1.18
C LEU A 76 3.91 -4.88 0.29
N ASN A 77 4.45 -5.99 0.79
CA ASN A 77 4.28 -7.30 0.17
C ASN A 77 2.93 -7.94 0.58
N MET A 78 2.55 -9.05 -0.05
CA MET A 78 1.26 -9.70 0.23
C MET A 78 1.14 -10.31 1.64
N GLU A 79 2.25 -10.71 2.26
CA GLU A 79 2.25 -11.20 3.65
C GLU A 79 1.90 -10.07 4.62
N GLU A 80 2.52 -8.90 4.46
CA GLU A 80 2.24 -7.69 5.23
C GLU A 80 0.81 -7.18 4.98
N ILE A 81 0.31 -7.23 3.74
CA ILE A 81 -1.09 -6.91 3.43
C ILE A 81 -2.04 -7.84 4.19
N SER A 82 -1.80 -9.15 4.16
CA SER A 82 -2.61 -10.15 4.86
C SER A 82 -2.60 -9.95 6.38
N GLU A 83 -1.43 -9.62 6.94
CA GLU A 83 -1.26 -9.36 8.37
C GLU A 83 -2.08 -8.15 8.83
N PHE A 84 -1.97 -7.03 8.10
CA PHE A 84 -2.54 -5.75 8.52
C PHE A 84 -3.96 -5.49 8.03
N ALA A 85 -4.44 -6.21 7.02
CA ALA A 85 -5.81 -6.05 6.52
C ALA A 85 -6.85 -6.23 7.63
N GLN A 86 -7.76 -5.27 7.78
CA GLN A 86 -8.78 -5.34 8.84
C GLN A 86 -9.99 -6.19 8.42
N GLN A 87 -10.19 -6.41 7.11
CA GLN A 87 -11.20 -7.34 6.62
C GLN A 87 -10.63 -8.20 5.50
N HIS A 88 -11.18 -9.39 5.37
CA HIS A 88 -10.88 -10.33 4.30
C HIS A 88 -12.20 -10.95 3.86
N SER A 89 -12.60 -10.66 2.61
CA SER A 89 -13.85 -11.16 2.06
C SER A 89 -13.79 -11.19 0.53
N SER A 90 -14.51 -12.15 -0.06
CA SER A 90 -14.63 -12.27 -1.52
C SER A 90 -13.27 -12.31 -2.25
N GLY A 91 -12.29 -13.01 -1.68
CA GLY A 91 -10.94 -13.14 -2.25
C GLY A 91 -10.11 -11.86 -2.21
N ARG A 92 -10.44 -10.91 -1.31
CA ARG A 92 -9.75 -9.62 -1.23
C ARG A 92 -9.48 -9.21 0.20
N TYR A 93 -8.31 -8.64 0.41
CA TYR A 93 -7.94 -7.93 1.62
C TYR A 93 -8.45 -6.49 1.56
N HIS A 94 -9.04 -6.03 2.66
CA HIS A 94 -9.41 -4.64 2.87
C HIS A 94 -8.47 -4.06 3.92
N ILE A 95 -7.65 -3.12 3.48
CA ILE A 95 -6.80 -2.32 4.36
C ILE A 95 -7.32 -0.89 4.39
N TYR A 96 -7.46 -0.34 5.60
CA TYR A 96 -7.80 1.05 5.81
C TYR A 96 -6.91 1.70 6.86
N MET A 97 -6.73 3.00 6.70
CA MET A 97 -5.91 3.85 7.58
C MET A 97 -6.70 5.11 7.90
N TYR A 98 -6.99 5.35 9.17
CA TYR A 98 -7.47 6.63 9.65
C TYR A 98 -6.34 7.67 9.56
N ILE A 99 -6.68 8.83 8.99
CA ILE A 99 -5.76 9.98 8.92
C ILE A 99 -5.95 10.93 10.11
N ASP A 100 -7.07 10.81 10.82
CA ASP A 100 -7.37 11.58 12.02
C ASP A 100 -6.93 10.80 13.27
N PRO A 101 -5.92 11.28 14.02
CA PRO A 101 -5.41 10.57 15.19
C PRO A 101 -6.38 10.61 16.38
N THR A 102 -7.44 11.42 16.33
CA THR A 102 -8.44 11.52 17.40
C THR A 102 -9.50 10.40 17.35
N VAL A 103 -9.47 9.60 16.28
CA VAL A 103 -10.33 8.43 16.13
C VAL A 103 -10.07 7.47 17.28
N LYS A 104 -11.11 7.11 18.03
CA LYS A 104 -11.03 6.01 18.98
C LYS A 104 -11.22 4.71 18.20
N PRO A 105 -10.18 3.89 18.05
CA PRO A 105 -10.36 2.63 17.37
C PRO A 105 -11.34 1.77 18.18
N SER A 106 -12.14 0.97 17.48
CA SER A 106 -12.70 -0.24 18.09
C SER A 106 -11.52 -1.07 18.66
N LYS A 107 -11.74 -2.12 19.47
CA LYS A 107 -10.69 -3.01 20.02
C LYS A 107 -9.91 -3.76 18.92
N ALA A 108 -9.33 -3.05 17.97
CA ALA A 108 -8.63 -3.54 16.81
C ALA A 108 -7.28 -4.03 17.31
N LYS A 109 -6.99 -5.30 17.02
CA LYS A 109 -5.68 -5.90 17.26
C LYS A 109 -4.66 -5.56 16.16
N ARG A 110 -5.10 -4.86 15.11
CA ARG A 110 -4.32 -4.51 13.92
C ARG A 110 -4.13 -3.00 13.87
N ARG A 111 -3.06 -2.56 13.20
CA ARG A 111 -2.79 -1.16 12.88
C ARG A 111 -3.96 -0.59 12.11
N VAL A 112 -4.39 0.62 12.44
CA VAL A 112 -5.54 1.29 11.81
C VAL A 112 -5.30 2.77 11.55
N PHE A 113 -4.19 3.35 11.98
CA PHE A 113 -3.83 4.74 11.72
C PHE A 113 -2.68 4.85 10.73
N ALA A 114 -2.71 5.87 9.88
CA ALA A 114 -1.67 6.09 8.87
C ALA A 114 -0.25 6.19 9.46
N TYR A 115 -0.09 6.79 10.65
CA TYR A 115 1.22 6.91 11.31
C TYR A 115 1.81 5.55 11.70
N GLU A 116 0.97 4.53 11.92
CA GLU A 116 1.43 3.18 12.24
C GLU A 116 2.02 2.48 11.02
N PHE A 117 1.82 3.01 9.82
CA PHE A 117 2.37 2.47 8.58
C PHE A 117 3.57 3.26 8.05
N GLU A 118 4.12 4.22 8.83
CA GLU A 118 5.23 5.06 8.36
C GLU A 118 6.45 4.26 7.89
N GLU A 119 6.75 3.11 8.51
CA GLU A 119 7.84 2.25 8.05
C GLU A 119 7.66 1.72 6.62
N PHE A 120 6.42 1.64 6.13
CA PHE A 120 6.10 1.18 4.78
C PHE A 120 6.06 2.33 3.75
N LEU A 121 6.19 3.58 4.18
CA LEU A 121 6.27 4.70 3.24
C LEU A 121 7.43 4.48 2.27
N LEU A 122 7.21 4.82 1.00
CA LEU A 122 8.18 4.66 -0.08
C LEU A 122 9.56 5.18 0.36
N GLU A 123 9.64 6.41 0.85
CA GLU A 123 10.88 7.03 1.32
C GLU A 123 11.63 6.23 2.41
N ASN A 124 10.91 5.50 3.25
CA ASN A 124 11.47 4.69 4.34
C ASN A 124 11.81 3.26 3.88
N ARG A 125 11.14 2.76 2.83
CA ARG A 125 11.34 1.41 2.28
C ARG A 125 12.39 1.33 1.18
N LEU A 126 12.72 2.45 0.54
CA LEU A 126 13.65 2.47 -0.59
C LEU A 126 14.99 1.82 -0.26
N SER A 127 15.56 2.06 0.91
CA SER A 127 16.83 1.44 1.33
C SER A 127 16.71 -0.06 1.56
N THR A 128 15.57 -0.54 2.04
CA THR A 128 15.34 -1.98 2.21
C THR A 128 15.26 -2.67 0.86
N ILE A 129 14.59 -2.05 -0.13
CA ILE A 129 14.20 -2.68 -1.39
C ILE A 129 15.21 -2.44 -2.52
N TYR A 130 15.77 -1.25 -2.66
CA TYR A 130 16.54 -0.83 -3.85
C TYR A 130 18.00 -0.49 -3.60
N PHE A 131 18.37 -0.08 -2.38
CA PHE A 131 19.73 0.39 -2.08
C PHE A 131 20.47 -0.56 -1.12
N GLU A 132 21.79 -0.55 -1.18
CA GLU A 132 22.66 -1.24 -0.21
C GLU A 132 22.77 -0.47 1.11
#